data_AF-A0A1F3E382-F1
#
_entry.id   AF-A0A1F3E382-F1
#
_cell.length_a   1.000
_cell.length_b   1.000
_cell.length_c   1.000
_cell.angle_alpha   90.00
_cell.angle_beta   90.00
_cell.angle_gamma   90.00
#
_symmetry.space_group_name_H-M   'P 1'
#
loop_
_entity.id
_entity.type
_entity.pdbx_description
1 polymer ?
#
loop_
_entity_poly.entity_id
_entity_poly.type
_entity_poly.pdbx_seq_one_letter_code
_entity_poly.pdbx_strand_id
1 'polypeptide(L)'
;MKEKEAYIDYEPHQLMLYVEKDDGTFGPMITGSHLSKNYIDDYFEKMEKLRLSLLQQLKDNLISPVEYYRVIHDFNVFELSKRTRISVFKVKKHLKVKGFYKAKVSDLIKYAEVFDVPVSNLFQVIVVEGRDSETKNGIPDENLYKVLQTKTQNLHLVITKFESGKK
;
A
#
# COMPACT_ATOMS: atom_id res chain seq x y z
N MET A 1 2.76 -2.87 -36.75
CA MET A 1 1.90 -1.83 -36.13
C MET A 1 2.33 -0.52 -36.76
N LYS A 2 1.39 0.22 -37.35
CA LYS A 2 1.74 1.45 -38.09
C LYS A 2 2.04 2.58 -37.12
N GLU A 3 2.97 3.46 -37.46
CA GLU A 3 3.46 4.55 -36.61
C GLU A 3 2.32 5.42 -35.99
N LYS A 4 1.29 5.74 -36.78
CA LYS A 4 0.13 6.54 -36.34
C LYS A 4 -0.78 5.86 -35.31
N GLU A 5 -0.78 4.53 -35.26
CA GLU A 5 -1.58 3.75 -34.32
C GLU A 5 -0.86 3.53 -32.99
N ALA A 6 0.47 3.70 -32.97
CA ALA A 6 1.31 3.48 -31.82
C ALA A 6 1.55 4.75 -30.99
N TYR A 7 1.24 5.94 -31.52
CA TYR A 7 1.49 7.21 -30.83
C TYR A 7 0.43 7.52 -29.77
N ILE A 8 0.89 7.68 -28.54
CA ILE A 8 0.09 8.12 -27.41
C ILE A 8 0.90 9.20 -26.70
N ASP A 9 0.35 10.41 -26.66
CA ASP A 9 0.99 11.52 -25.96
C ASP A 9 0.79 11.38 -24.44
N TYR A 10 1.84 10.97 -23.73
CA TYR A 10 1.88 10.86 -22.26
C TYR A 10 3.32 11.06 -21.77
N GLU A 11 3.68 12.31 -21.45
CA GLU A 11 5.00 12.69 -20.96
C GLU A 11 5.50 11.98 -19.69
N PRO A 12 4.65 11.67 -18.67
CA PRO A 12 5.14 11.09 -17.41
C PRO A 12 5.73 9.68 -17.54
N HIS A 13 5.31 8.92 -18.55
CA HIS A 13 5.82 7.56 -18.78
C HIS A 13 5.96 7.28 -20.27
N GLN A 14 7.21 7.32 -20.74
CA GLN A 14 7.57 7.09 -22.14
C GLN A 14 8.14 5.67 -22.33
N LEU A 15 7.70 5.02 -23.40
CA LEU A 15 8.13 3.72 -23.88
C LEU A 15 8.83 3.88 -25.23
N MET A 16 9.90 3.13 -25.45
CA MET A 16 10.53 3.01 -26.76
C MET A 16 10.01 1.75 -27.45
N LEU A 17 9.29 1.92 -28.56
CA LEU A 17 8.79 0.82 -29.39
C LEU A 17 9.50 0.85 -30.74
N TYR A 18 9.66 -0.31 -31.37
CA TYR A 18 10.07 -0.40 -32.77
C TYR A 18 8.83 -0.54 -33.64
N VAL A 19 8.60 0.44 -34.51
CA VAL A 19 7.42 0.51 -35.39
C VAL A 19 7.85 0.62 -36.85
N GLU A 20 6.97 0.20 -37.74
CA GLU A 20 7.15 0.35 -39.19
C GLU A 20 6.80 1.80 -39.56
N LYS A 21 7.79 2.52 -40.09
CA LYS A 21 7.67 3.91 -40.55
C LYS A 21 6.99 3.96 -41.91
N ASP A 22 6.50 5.13 -42.29
CA ASP A 22 5.84 5.36 -43.58
C ASP A 22 6.74 4.99 -44.80
N ASP A 23 8.06 4.97 -44.62
CA ASP A 23 9.06 4.55 -45.63
C ASP A 23 9.27 3.02 -45.72
N GLY A 24 8.51 2.22 -44.98
CA GLY A 24 8.64 0.75 -44.92
C GLY A 24 9.86 0.24 -44.13
N THR A 25 10.58 1.14 -43.47
CA THR A 25 11.70 0.80 -42.58
C THR A 25 11.23 0.68 -41.13
N PHE A 26 11.85 -0.23 -40.37
CA PHE A 26 11.59 -0.33 -38.92
C PHE A 26 12.51 0.63 -38.17
N GLY A 27 11.95 1.44 -37.27
CA GLY A 27 12.74 2.33 -36.45
C GLY A 27 12.16 2.54 -35.05
N PRO A 28 12.97 3.06 -34.11
CA PRO A 28 12.50 3.35 -32.77
C PRO A 28 11.56 4.57 -32.78
N MET A 29 10.50 4.49 -32.00
CA MET A 29 9.54 5.56 -31.71
C MET A 29 9.34 5.64 -30.20
N ILE A 30 9.35 6.86 -29.67
CA ILE A 30 9.01 7.12 -28.27
C ILE A 30 7.50 7.40 -28.20
N THR A 31 6.80 6.66 -27.37
CA THR A 31 5.35 6.79 -27.18
C THR A 31 4.96 6.55 -25.73
N GLY A 32 3.84 7.11 -25.29
CA GLY A 32 3.26 6.85 -23.99
C GLY A 32 2.57 5.48 -23.89
N SER A 33 2.45 4.95 -22.68
CA SER A 33 1.60 3.78 -22.43
C SER A 33 0.12 4.19 -22.36
N HIS A 34 -0.74 3.56 -23.17
CA HIS A 34 -2.20 3.74 -23.09
C HIS A 34 -2.74 3.43 -21.70
N LEU A 35 -2.19 2.38 -21.07
CA LEU A 35 -2.59 1.96 -19.73
C LEU A 35 -2.24 3.01 -18.70
N SER A 36 -1.05 3.60 -18.84
CA SER A 36 -0.55 4.62 -17.93
C SER A 36 -1.39 5.90 -18.00
N LYS A 37 -1.70 6.36 -19.21
CA LYS A 37 -2.48 7.59 -19.40
C LYS A 37 -3.91 7.50 -18.86
N ASN A 38 -4.55 6.33 -18.97
CA ASN A 38 -5.99 6.23 -18.72
C ASN A 38 -6.36 5.55 -17.40
N TYR A 39 -5.49 4.73 -16.81
CA TYR A 39 -5.88 3.85 -15.70
C TYR A 39 -5.00 3.96 -14.45
N ILE A 40 -3.86 4.67 -14.49
CA ILE A 40 -3.00 4.82 -13.31
C ILE A 40 -3.70 5.63 -12.21
N ASP A 41 -4.32 6.76 -12.56
CA ASP A 41 -4.99 7.61 -11.57
C ASP A 41 -6.19 6.86 -10.94
N ASP A 42 -7.00 6.21 -11.77
CA ASP A 42 -8.11 5.35 -11.32
C ASP A 42 -7.62 4.19 -10.44
N TYR A 43 -6.47 3.59 -10.76
CA TYR A 43 -5.84 2.56 -9.93
C TYR A 43 -5.48 3.10 -8.53
N PHE A 44 -4.81 4.26 -8.46
CA PHE A 44 -4.44 4.85 -7.16
C PHE A 44 -5.66 5.24 -6.34
N GLU A 45 -6.69 5.82 -6.95
CA GLU A 45 -7.95 6.10 -6.28
C GLU A 45 -8.61 4.83 -5.71
N LYS A 46 -8.65 3.75 -6.49
CA LYS A 46 -9.22 2.48 -6.07
C LYS A 46 -8.41 1.84 -4.94
N MET A 47 -7.08 1.92 -5.01
CA MET A 47 -6.21 1.43 -3.95
C MET A 47 -6.40 2.21 -2.65
N GLU A 48 -6.56 3.53 -2.71
CA GLU A 48 -6.81 4.31 -1.49
C GLU A 48 -8.20 4.01 -0.90
N LYS A 49 -9.23 3.89 -1.73
CA LYS A 49 -10.57 3.44 -1.30
C LYS A 49 -10.53 2.05 -0.65
N LEU A 50 -9.77 1.12 -1.23
CA LEU A 50 -9.54 -0.21 -0.68
C LEU A 50 -8.84 -0.14 0.68
N ARG A 51 -7.77 0.66 0.79
CA ARG A 51 -7.00 0.84 2.03
C ARG A 51 -7.86 1.40 3.16
N LEU A 52 -8.67 2.42 2.87
CA LEU A 52 -9.61 3.01 3.83
C LEU A 52 -10.68 2.00 4.28
N SER A 53 -11.23 1.23 3.36
CA SER A 53 -12.21 0.17 3.66
C SER A 53 -11.61 -0.92 4.57
N LEU A 54 -10.42 -1.42 4.26
CA LEU A 54 -9.72 -2.41 5.07
C LEU A 54 -9.36 -1.86 6.45
N LEU A 55 -8.94 -0.60 6.53
CA LEU A 55 -8.63 0.06 7.79
C LEU A 55 -9.87 0.18 8.68
N GLN A 56 -11.05 0.45 8.10
CA GLN A 56 -12.31 0.42 8.83
C GLN A 56 -12.64 -0.98 9.35
N GLN A 57 -12.53 -2.01 8.49
CA GLN A 57 -12.73 -3.41 8.90
C GLN A 57 -11.77 -3.86 10.01
N LEU A 58 -10.53 -3.34 10.00
CA LEU A 58 -9.53 -3.62 11.03
C LEU A 58 -9.90 -2.98 12.37
N LYS A 59 -10.40 -1.73 12.36
CA LYS A 59 -10.93 -1.02 13.54
C LYS A 59 -12.13 -1.73 14.15
N ASP A 60 -13.01 -2.25 13.28
CA ASP A 60 -14.23 -2.96 13.66
C ASP A 60 -13.97 -4.43 14.02
N ASN A 61 -12.69 -4.84 14.08
CA ASN A 61 -12.27 -6.19 14.48
C ASN A 61 -12.85 -7.31 13.58
N LEU A 62 -13.07 -7.02 12.30
CA LEU A 62 -13.58 -7.98 11.31
C LEU A 62 -12.45 -8.77 10.64
N ILE A 63 -11.32 -8.11 10.38
CA ILE A 63 -10.12 -8.70 9.79
C ILE A 63 -8.95 -8.66 10.77
N SER A 64 -7.98 -9.54 10.58
CA SER A 64 -6.72 -9.47 11.34
C SER A 64 -5.76 -8.44 10.73
N PRO A 65 -4.79 -7.94 11.50
CA PRO A 65 -3.69 -7.14 10.96
C PRO A 65 -2.90 -7.84 9.86
N VAL A 66 -2.72 -9.17 9.97
CA VAL A 66 -2.02 -9.95 8.93
C VAL A 66 -2.80 -9.97 7.63
N GLU A 67 -4.13 -10.04 7.69
CA GLU A 67 -4.99 -9.96 6.50
C GLU A 67 -4.96 -8.56 5.87
N TYR A 68 -4.97 -7.51 6.69
CA TYR A 68 -4.81 -6.13 6.22
C TYR A 68 -3.53 -5.99 5.38
N TYR A 69 -2.37 -6.34 5.94
CA TYR A 69 -1.10 -6.23 5.22
C TYR A 69 -0.99 -7.20 4.04
N ARG A 70 -1.55 -8.41 4.15
CA ARG A 70 -1.59 -9.35 3.02
C ARG A 70 -2.26 -8.73 1.79
N VAL A 71 -3.40 -8.05 1.98
CA VAL A 71 -4.14 -7.44 0.87
C VAL A 71 -3.42 -6.20 0.33
N ILE A 72 -2.88 -5.35 1.20
CA ILE A 72 -2.16 -4.13 0.77
C ILE A 72 -0.89 -4.46 -0.04
N HIS A 73 -0.16 -5.51 0.35
CA HIS A 73 1.01 -5.98 -0.39
C HIS A 73 0.67 -6.97 -1.51
N ASP A 74 -0.62 -7.20 -1.78
CA ASP A 74 -1.13 -8.13 -2.81
C ASP A 74 -0.54 -9.54 -2.74
N PHE A 75 -0.32 -10.05 -1.53
CA PHE A 75 0.22 -11.40 -1.34
C PHE A 75 -0.87 -12.47 -1.41
N ASN A 76 -0.61 -13.52 -2.17
CA ASN A 76 -1.39 -14.75 -2.03
C ASN A 76 -1.01 -15.47 -0.71
N VAL A 77 -1.94 -16.24 -0.14
CA VAL A 77 -1.72 -17.04 1.07
C VAL A 77 -0.53 -18.00 0.91
N PHE A 78 -0.35 -18.56 -0.28
CA PHE A 78 0.77 -19.46 -0.57
C PHE A 78 2.11 -18.71 -0.58
N GLU A 79 2.17 -17.56 -1.22
CA GLU A 79 3.38 -16.71 -1.26
C GLU A 79 3.75 -16.24 0.13
N LEU A 80 2.77 -15.76 0.89
CA LEU A 80 2.97 -15.33 2.26
C LEU A 80 3.50 -16.49 3.13
N SER A 81 2.94 -17.69 2.97
CA SER A 81 3.43 -18.90 3.66
C SER A 81 4.88 -19.23 3.31
N LYS A 82 5.26 -19.14 2.04
CA LYS A 82 6.62 -19.43 1.59
C LYS A 82 7.63 -18.39 2.07
N ARG A 83 7.29 -17.11 1.96
CA ARG A 83 8.15 -15.99 2.42
C ARG A 83 8.36 -16.02 3.92
N THR A 84 7.30 -16.24 4.69
CA THR A 84 7.37 -16.27 6.17
C THR A 84 7.87 -17.60 6.73
N ARG A 85 7.96 -18.66 5.92
CA ARG A 85 8.23 -20.04 6.38
C ARG A 85 7.24 -20.52 7.45
N ILE A 86 6.00 -20.06 7.37
CA ILE A 86 4.87 -20.49 8.21
C ILE A 86 3.99 -21.42 7.37
N SER A 87 3.49 -22.52 7.94
CA SER A 87 2.63 -23.43 7.18
C SER A 87 1.36 -22.74 6.68
N VAL A 88 0.90 -23.12 5.49
CA VAL A 88 -0.29 -22.52 4.84
C VAL A 88 -1.52 -22.56 5.76
N PHE A 89 -1.74 -23.67 6.46
CA PHE A 89 -2.84 -23.81 7.43
C PHE A 89 -2.76 -22.78 8.56
N LYS A 90 -1.55 -22.54 9.07
CA LYS A 90 -1.31 -21.59 10.14
C LYS A 90 -1.47 -20.16 9.65
N VAL A 91 -1.01 -19.85 8.44
CA VAL A 91 -1.28 -18.56 7.78
C VAL A 91 -2.79 -18.34 7.66
N LYS A 92 -3.54 -19.26 7.04
CA LYS A 92 -5.02 -19.16 6.92
C LYS A 92 -5.72 -18.93 8.26
N LYS A 93 -5.20 -19.52 9.35
CA LYS A 93 -5.72 -19.29 10.70
C LYS A 93 -5.41 -17.88 11.18
N HIS A 94 -4.17 -17.41 11.01
CA HIS A 94 -3.75 -16.07 11.44
C HIS A 94 -4.39 -14.93 10.65
N LEU A 95 -4.85 -15.16 9.41
CA LEU A 95 -5.62 -14.16 8.65
C LEU A 95 -6.97 -13.84 9.34
N LYS A 96 -7.49 -14.77 10.16
CA LYS A 96 -8.71 -14.55 10.95
C LYS A 96 -8.35 -13.97 12.32
N VAL A 97 -9.15 -13.02 12.80
CA VAL A 97 -9.01 -12.35 14.11
C VAL A 97 -8.75 -13.33 15.27
N LYS A 98 -9.62 -14.34 15.44
CA LYS A 98 -9.48 -15.34 16.51
C LYS A 98 -8.18 -16.14 16.44
N GLY A 99 -7.64 -16.34 15.23
CA GLY A 99 -6.39 -17.06 15.02
C GLY A 99 -5.17 -16.17 15.24
N PHE A 100 -5.25 -14.91 14.83
CA PHE A 100 -4.23 -13.89 15.08
C PHE A 100 -3.94 -13.71 16.56
N TYR A 101 -4.97 -13.62 17.41
CA TYR A 101 -4.78 -13.51 18.87
C TYR A 101 -4.13 -14.72 19.53
N LYS A 102 -4.05 -15.85 18.83
CA LYS A 102 -3.34 -17.06 19.29
C LYS A 102 -2.00 -17.25 18.59
N ALA A 103 -1.59 -16.32 17.72
CA ALA A 103 -0.32 -16.37 17.03
C ALA A 103 0.83 -16.16 18.03
N LYS A 104 1.93 -16.88 17.83
CA LYS A 104 3.12 -16.69 18.65
C LYS A 104 3.86 -15.44 18.18
N VAL A 105 4.55 -14.76 19.10
CA VAL A 105 5.41 -13.61 18.78
C VAL A 105 6.43 -13.96 17.68
N SER A 106 6.98 -15.18 17.71
CA SER A 106 7.88 -15.69 16.67
C SER A 106 7.27 -15.74 15.27
N ASP A 107 5.95 -15.94 15.16
CA ASP A 107 5.24 -15.88 13.88
C ASP A 107 4.98 -14.43 13.46
N LEU A 108 4.65 -13.55 14.42
CA LEU A 108 4.39 -12.14 14.18
C LEU A 108 5.63 -11.41 13.65
N ILE A 109 6.81 -11.72 14.20
CA ILE A 109 8.09 -11.20 13.71
C ILE A 109 8.29 -11.57 12.23
N LYS A 110 8.02 -12.82 11.85
CA LYS A 110 8.17 -13.28 10.46
C LYS A 110 7.22 -12.57 9.50
N TYR A 111 5.99 -12.27 9.93
CA TYR A 111 5.08 -11.48 9.10
C TYR A 111 5.58 -10.05 8.94
N ALA A 112 5.99 -9.43 10.04
CA ALA A 112 6.50 -8.06 10.07
C ALA A 112 7.73 -7.89 9.16
N GLU A 113 8.66 -8.85 9.17
CA GLU A 113 9.81 -8.90 8.26
C GLU A 113 9.39 -8.97 6.78
N VAL A 114 8.36 -9.77 6.44
CA VAL A 114 7.89 -9.91 5.05
C VAL A 114 7.09 -8.70 4.58
N PHE A 115 6.37 -8.04 5.48
CA PHE A 115 5.61 -6.82 5.20
C PHE A 115 6.45 -5.56 5.26
N ASP A 116 7.72 -5.67 5.66
CA ASP A 116 8.63 -4.54 5.85
C ASP A 116 8.07 -3.47 6.82
N VAL A 117 7.53 -3.94 7.96
CA VAL A 117 7.00 -3.08 9.03
C VAL A 117 7.51 -3.54 10.40
N PRO A 118 7.61 -2.64 11.38
CA PRO A 118 7.82 -3.04 12.77
C PRO A 118 6.69 -3.93 13.29
N VAL A 119 7.00 -4.90 14.16
CA VAL A 119 5.99 -5.80 14.76
C VAL A 119 4.89 -5.02 15.48
N SER A 120 5.22 -3.88 16.09
CA SER A 120 4.26 -2.97 16.73
C SER A 120 3.18 -2.48 15.78
N ASN A 121 3.48 -2.31 14.49
CA ASN A 121 2.51 -1.83 13.50
C ASN A 121 1.41 -2.84 13.22
N LEU A 122 1.59 -4.12 13.59
CA LEU A 122 0.50 -5.09 13.60
C LEU A 122 -0.56 -4.78 14.67
N PHE A 123 -0.26 -3.91 15.64
CA PHE A 123 -1.15 -3.54 16.74
C PHE A 123 -1.41 -2.03 16.81
N GLN A 124 -0.78 -1.26 15.93
CA GLN A 124 -0.83 0.19 15.95
C GLN A 124 -0.95 0.74 14.53
N VAL A 125 -1.95 1.59 14.31
CA VAL A 125 -2.07 2.36 13.07
C VAL A 125 -1.60 3.77 13.35
N ILE A 126 -0.60 4.22 12.60
CA ILE A 126 -0.10 5.59 12.68
C ILE A 126 -0.79 6.41 11.58
N VAL A 127 -1.50 7.46 11.99
CA VAL A 127 -2.16 8.39 11.07
C VAL A 127 -1.46 9.74 11.19
N VAL A 128 -0.94 10.23 10.07
CA VAL A 128 -0.37 11.57 9.94
C VAL A 128 -1.34 12.37 9.08
N GLU A 129 -1.93 13.42 9.65
CA GLU A 129 -2.77 14.35 8.91
C GLU A 129 -1.85 15.44 8.32
N GLY A 130 -1.91 15.69 7.01
CA GLY A 130 -1.35 16.93 6.41
C GLY A 130 -0.04 16.90 5.61
N ARG A 131 0.48 15.76 5.11
CA ARG A 131 1.75 15.80 4.33
C ARG A 131 1.64 16.26 2.87
N ASP A 132 0.50 16.10 2.20
CA ASP A 132 0.47 16.24 0.73
C ASP A 132 0.30 17.69 0.23
N SER A 133 -0.04 18.64 1.10
CA SER A 133 -0.28 20.04 0.71
C SER A 133 0.87 21.02 0.97
N GLU A 134 1.85 20.69 1.82
CA GLU A 134 2.75 21.72 2.37
C GLU A 134 4.25 21.58 2.02
N THR A 135 4.72 20.44 1.48
CA THR A 135 6.16 20.27 1.19
C THR A 135 6.66 20.92 -0.10
N LYS A 136 5.89 21.80 -0.76
CA LYS A 136 6.45 22.61 -1.86
C LYS A 136 7.38 23.72 -1.38
N ASN A 137 7.29 24.13 -0.12
CA ASN A 137 8.15 25.16 0.45
C ASN A 137 8.82 24.60 1.71
N GLY A 138 10.11 24.28 1.61
CA GLY A 138 10.91 23.66 2.67
C GLY A 138 11.13 24.55 3.89
N ILE A 139 10.08 24.81 4.66
CA ILE A 139 10.17 25.42 5.99
C ILE A 139 10.24 24.29 7.02
N PRO A 140 11.28 24.24 7.88
CA PRO A 140 11.31 23.30 8.99
C PRO A 140 10.25 23.73 9.99
N ASP A 141 9.11 23.05 9.97
CA ASP A 141 8.02 23.33 10.90
C ASP A 141 8.41 22.76 12.28
N GLU A 142 9.00 23.60 13.14
CA GLU A 142 9.34 23.31 14.55
C GLU A 142 8.09 23.16 15.45
N ASN A 143 6.99 22.65 14.89
CA ASN A 143 5.76 22.47 15.64
C ASN A 143 5.90 21.30 16.61
N LEU A 144 5.64 21.58 17.90
CA LEU A 144 5.49 20.57 18.94
C LEU A 144 4.29 19.67 18.60
N TYR A 145 4.57 18.52 18.00
CA TYR A 145 3.54 17.52 17.72
C TYR A 145 3.07 16.86 19.02
N LYS A 146 1.76 16.89 19.26
CA LYS A 146 1.13 16.14 20.35
C LYS A 146 0.76 14.75 19.82
N VAL A 147 1.24 13.71 20.50
CA VAL A 147 0.89 12.32 20.18
C VAL A 147 -0.39 11.95 20.93
N LEU A 148 -1.46 11.63 20.20
CA LEU A 148 -2.71 11.13 20.75
C LEU A 148 -2.90 9.66 20.38
N GLN A 149 -3.26 8.84 21.37
CA GLN A 149 -3.57 7.43 21.18
C GLN A 149 -5.05 7.17 21.47
N THR A 150 -5.77 6.65 20.49
CA THR A 150 -7.20 6.33 20.60
C THR A 150 -7.39 4.82 20.47
N LYS A 151 -8.15 4.24 21.42
CA LYS A 151 -8.56 2.83 21.36
C LYS A 151 -9.65 2.65 20.30
N THR A 152 -9.67 1.49 19.67
CA THR A 152 -10.69 1.13 18.68
C THR A 152 -11.61 0.04 19.22
N GLN A 153 -12.62 -0.38 18.44
CA GLN A 153 -13.44 -1.54 18.81
C GLN A 153 -12.60 -2.83 18.84
N ASN A 154 -11.54 -2.88 18.05
CA ASN A 154 -10.48 -3.87 18.19
C ASN A 154 -9.63 -3.56 19.42
N LEU A 155 -9.79 -4.40 20.46
CA LEU A 155 -9.13 -4.26 21.76
C LEU A 155 -7.59 -4.20 21.67
N HIS A 156 -7.01 -4.76 20.61
CA HIS A 156 -5.57 -4.88 20.40
C HIS A 156 -5.04 -3.88 19.37
N LEU A 157 -5.89 -2.99 18.84
CA LEU A 157 -5.51 -1.99 17.85
C LEU A 157 -5.64 -0.58 18.44
N VAL A 158 -4.54 0.17 18.39
CA VAL A 158 -4.48 1.57 18.82
C VAL A 158 -4.21 2.46 17.60
N ILE A 159 -4.96 3.54 17.47
CA ILE A 159 -4.69 4.57 16.48
C ILE A 159 -3.82 5.63 17.14
N THR A 160 -2.67 5.94 16.55
CA THR A 160 -1.78 7.01 16.98
C THR A 160 -1.85 8.15 15.99
N LYS A 161 -2.32 9.30 16.44
CA LYS A 161 -2.40 10.54 15.67
C LYS A 161 -1.35 11.52 16.15
N PHE A 162 -0.76 12.25 15.20
CA PHE A 162 0.09 13.40 15.46
C PHE A 162 -0.72 14.66 15.14
N GLU A 163 -1.03 15.45 16.16
CA GLU A 163 -1.69 16.75 15.99
C GLU A 163 -0.63 17.85 16.12
N SER A 164 -0.64 18.83 15.21
CA SER A 164 0.13 20.05 15.40
C SER A 164 -0.47 20.83 16.56
N GLY A 165 0.32 21.02 17.62
CA GLY A 165 -0.08 21.89 18.71
C GLY A 165 -0.09 23.33 18.22
N LYS A 166 -1.23 23.82 17.71
CA LYS A 166 -1.44 25.27 17.60
C LYS A 166 -1.41 25.83 19.02
N LYS A 167 -0.37 26.59 19.33
CA LYS A 167 -0.32 27.48 20.50
C LYS A 167 -1.28 28.63 20.29
#